data_AF-A0A2E2U5S4-F1
#
_entry.id   AF-A0A2E2U5S4-F1
#
_cell.length_a   1.000
_cell.length_b   1.000
_cell.length_c   1.000
_cell.angle_alpha   90.00
_cell.angle_beta   90.00
_cell.angle_gamma   90.00
#
_symmetry.space_group_name_H-M   'P 1'
#
loop_
_entity.id
_entity.type
_entity.pdbx_description
1 polymer ?
#
loop_
_entity_poly.entity_id
_entity_poly.type
_entity_poly.pdbx_seq_one_letter_code
_entity_poly.pdbx_strand_id
1 'polypeptide(L)' 'MGERDQKVKIKQRLNALLLRNKKLQKSLKPTQEITMKRLQLNEIQLRNNYRLTEIKVKAMDEDIIRKGCPGVTL' A
#
# COMPACT_ATOMS: atom_id res chain seq x y z
N MET A 1 -0.21 -7.42 -19.90
CA MET A 1 -0.91 -6.98 -18.68
C MET A 1 -0.58 -5.52 -18.45
N GLY A 2 -1.58 -4.64 -18.40
CA GLY A 2 -1.36 -3.20 -18.35
C GLY A 2 -0.96 -2.70 -16.96
N GLU A 3 -0.33 -1.53 -16.89
CA GLU A 3 0.09 -0.91 -15.62
C GLU A 3 -1.08 -0.71 -14.64
N ARG A 4 -2.30 -0.45 -15.16
CA ARG A 4 -3.54 -0.36 -14.37
C ARG A 4 -3.84 -1.63 -13.57
N ASP A 5 -3.65 -2.82 -14.16
CA ASP A 5 -3.93 -4.09 -13.48
C ASP A 5 -2.95 -4.33 -12.33
N GLN A 6 -1.70 -3.89 -12.50
CA GLN A 6 -0.69 -3.97 -11.45
C GLN A 6 -1.04 -3.04 -10.27
N LYS A 7 -1.53 -1.82 -10.54
CA LYS A 7 -2.00 -0.89 -9.51
C LYS A 7 -3.10 -1.50 -8.64
N VAL A 8 -4.11 -2.11 -9.27
CA VAL A 8 -5.23 -2.76 -8.58
C VAL A 8 -4.76 -3.95 -7.75
N LYS A 9 -3.91 -4.82 -8.32
CA LYS A 9 -3.35 -5.99 -7.61
C LYS A 9 -2.54 -5.60 -6.37
N ILE A 10 -1.71 -4.56 -6.47
CA ILE A 10 -0.90 -4.10 -5.31
C ILE A 10 -1.80 -3.56 -4.21
N LYS A 11 -2.81 -2.74 -4.55
CA LYS A 11 -3.79 -2.23 -3.57
C LYS A 11 -4.55 -3.36 -2.87
N GLN A 12 -5.07 -4.32 -3.65
CA GLN A 12 -5.78 -5.48 -3.10
C GLN A 12 -4.88 -6.30 -2.15
N ARG A 13 -3.63 -6.54 -2.55
CA ARG A 13 -2.65 -7.27 -1.73
C ARG A 13 -2.33 -6.57 -0.42
N LEU A 14 -2.07 -5.26 -0.45
CA LEU A 14 -1.79 -4.48 0.76
C LEU A 14 -2.99 -4.45 1.70
N ASN A 15 -4.21 -4.31 1.17
CA ASN A 15 -5.43 -4.38 1.97
C ASN A 15 -5.63 -5.76 2.61
N ALA A 16 -5.39 -6.85 1.87
CA ALA A 16 -5.47 -8.21 2.42
C ALA A 16 -4.46 -8.43 3.56
N LEU A 17 -3.22 -7.94 3.41
CA LEU A 17 -2.20 -8.00 4.45
C LEU A 17 -2.58 -7.20 5.69
N LEU A 18 -3.15 -6.01 5.51
CA LEU A 18 -3.59 -5.16 6.62
C LEU A 18 -4.77 -5.78 7.38
N LEU A 19 -5.72 -6.37 6.66
CA LEU A 19 -6.83 -7.11 7.27
C LEU A 19 -6.33 -8.31 8.07
N ARG A 20 -5.38 -9.09 7.51
CA ARG A 20 -4.75 -10.22 8.20
C ARG A 20 -4.01 -9.76 9.45
N ASN A 21 -3.25 -8.67 9.37
CA ASN A 21 -2.52 -8.11 10.52
C ASN A 21 -3.49 -7.74 11.66
N LYS A 22 -4.60 -7.04 11.35
CA LYS A 22 -5.63 -6.70 12.34
C LYS A 22 -6.28 -7.94 12.98
N LYS A 23 -6.55 -8.99 12.19
CA LYS A 23 -7.06 -10.26 12.73
C LYS A 23 -6.08 -10.90 13.71
N LEU A 24 -4.79 -10.91 13.37
CA LEU A 24 -3.74 -11.46 14.24
C LEU A 24 -3.60 -10.66 15.55
N GLN A 25 -3.68 -9.32 15.49
CA GLN A 25 -3.66 -8.47 16.68
C GLN A 25 -4.83 -8.80 17.62
N LYS A 26 -6.04 -9.02 17.06
CA LYS A 26 -7.24 -9.38 17.85
C LYS A 26 -7.15 -10.77 18.50
N SER A 27 -6.45 -11.72 17.87
CA SER A 27 -6.33 -13.09 18.38
C SER A 27 -5.14 -13.29 19.33
N LEU A 28 -4.32 -12.25 19.56
CA LEU A 28 -3.11 -12.36 20.36
C LEU A 28 -3.44 -12.48 21.85
N LYS A 29 -2.71 -13.35 22.56
CA LYS A 29 -2.78 -13.38 24.03
C LYS A 29 -2.03 -12.18 24.61
N PRO A 30 -2.46 -11.61 25.75
CA PRO A 30 -1.78 -10.48 26.41
C PRO A 30 -0.30 -10.77 26.73
N THR A 31 0.05 -12.05 26.97
CA THR A 31 1.42 -12.49 27.25
C THR A 31 2.37 -12.40 26.04
N GLN A 32 1.86 -12.11 24.84
CA GLN A 32 2.63 -12.09 23.59
C GLN A 32 3.01 -10.66 23.16
N GLU A 33 3.51 -9.84 24.09
CA GLU A 33 3.80 -8.42 23.86
C GLU A 33 4.76 -8.16 22.69
N ILE A 34 5.81 -8.98 22.54
CA ILE A 34 6.79 -8.83 21.44
C ILE A 34 6.09 -9.01 20.09
N THR A 35 5.22 -10.00 19.98
CA THR A 35 4.47 -10.27 18.75
C THR A 35 3.47 -9.14 18.47
N MET A 36 2.86 -8.56 19.51
CA MET A 36 1.99 -7.39 19.37
C MET A 36 2.74 -6.19 18.80
N LYS A 37 3.92 -5.86 19.35
CA LYS A 37 4.79 -4.77 18.85
C LYS A 37 5.19 -5.00 17.38
N ARG A 38 5.53 -6.23 17.01
CA ARG A 38 5.84 -6.58 15.61
C ARG A 38 4.64 -6.42 14.68
N LEU A 39 3.45 -6.81 15.12
CA LEU A 39 2.23 -6.64 14.33
C LEU A 39 1.89 -5.16 14.13
N GLN A 40 2.04 -4.33 15.18
CA GLN A 40 1.88 -2.88 15.08
C GLN A 40 2.88 -2.24 14.11
N LEU A 41 4.17 -2.62 14.20
CA LEU A 41 5.19 -2.15 13.26
C LEU A 41 4.84 -2.54 11.81
N ASN A 42 4.40 -3.78 11.60
CA ASN A 42 3.96 -4.25 10.29
C ASN A 42 2.75 -3.45 9.77
N GLU A 43 1.81 -3.07 10.63
CA GLU A 43 0.68 -2.23 10.23
C GLU A 43 1.16 -0.85 9.74
N ILE A 44 2.08 -0.21 10.47
CA ILE A 44 2.67 1.08 10.09
C ILE A 44 3.37 0.96 8.72
N GLN A 45 4.20 -0.07 8.54
CA GLN A 45 4.91 -0.31 7.29
C GLN A 45 3.95 -0.54 6.11
N LEU A 46 2.88 -1.34 6.31
CA LEU A 46 1.88 -1.59 5.26
C LEU A 46 1.14 -0.30 4.86
N ARG A 47 0.81 0.57 5.82
CA ARG A 47 0.19 1.87 5.55
C ARG A 47 1.12 2.81 4.80
N ASN A 48 2.39 2.86 5.19
CA ASN A 48 3.40 3.66 4.51
C ASN A 48 3.61 3.20 3.06
N ASN A 49 3.72 1.88 2.86
CA ASN A 49 3.84 1.30 1.52
C ASN A 49 2.63 1.57 0.64
N TYR A 50 1.42 1.53 1.22
CA TYR A 50 0.20 1.91 0.51
C TYR A 50 0.28 3.37 0.03
N ARG A 51 0.61 4.30 0.93
CA ARG A 51 0.74 5.72 0.60
C ARG A 51 1.82 6.00 -0.45
N LEU A 52 2.99 5.37 -0.32
CA LEU A 52 4.07 5.48 -1.30
C LEU A 52 3.66 4.93 -2.67
N THR A 53 2.93 3.82 -2.69
CA THR A 53 2.39 3.25 -3.93
C THR A 53 1.43 4.22 -4.59
N GLU A 54 0.54 4.88 -3.83
CA GLU A 54 -0.37 5.89 -4.39
C GLU A 54 0.35 7.09 -4.99
N ILE A 55 1.41 7.58 -4.33
CA ILE A 55 2.25 8.66 -4.84
C ILE A 55 2.91 8.23 -6.16
N LYS A 56 3.51 7.03 -6.20
CA LYS A 56 4.15 6.50 -7.41
C LYS A 56 3.16 6.34 -8.56
N VAL A 57 1.95 5.88 -8.25
CA VAL A 57 0.86 5.75 -9.22
C VAL A 57 0.50 7.10 -9.85
N LYS A 58 0.34 8.14 -9.03
CA LYS A 58 0.06 9.51 -9.52
C LYS A 58 1.19 10.03 -10.39
N ALA A 59 2.44 9.88 -9.95
CA ALA A 59 3.60 10.30 -10.72
C ALA A 59 3.70 9.59 -12.09
N MET A 60 3.36 8.30 -12.15
CA MET A 60 3.28 7.57 -13.42
C MET A 60 2.17 8.10 -14.32
N ASP A 61 0.99 8.40 -13.76
CA ASP A 61 -0.12 8.95 -14.54
C ASP A 61 0.22 10.35 -15.08
N GLU A 62 0.90 11.20 -14.30
CA GLU A 62 1.41 12.50 -14.75
C GLU A 62 2.45 12.37 -15.87
N ASP A 63 3.39 11.42 -15.77
CA ASP A 63 4.39 11.17 -16.82
C ASP A 63 3.75 10.71 -18.13
N ILE A 64 2.75 9.82 -18.06
CA ILE A 64 1.97 9.40 -19.22
C ILE A 64 1.26 10.59 -19.86
N ILE A 65 0.62 11.44 -19.07
CA ILE A 65 -0.09 12.64 -19.57
C ILE A 65 0.89 13.60 -20.25
N ARG A 66 2.06 13.88 -19.64
CA ARG A 66 3.07 14.75 -20.25
C ARG A 66 3.62 14.20 -21.56
N LYS A 67 3.84 12.89 -21.66
CA LYS A 67 4.29 12.24 -22.90
C LYS A 67 3.22 12.27 -24.00
N GLY A 68 1.95 12.09 -23.64
CA GLY A 68 0.83 12.13 -24.57
C GLY A 68 0.41 13.55 -24.99
N CYS A 69 0.65 14.55 -24.14
CA CYS A 69 0.34 15.95 -24.41
C CYS A 69 1.51 16.85 -23.94
N PRO A 70 2.60 16.92 -24.73
CA PRO A 70 3.77 17.73 -24.41
C PRO A 70 3.40 19.22 -24.48
N GLY A 71 3.05 19.81 -23.33
CA GLY A 71 2.64 21.22 -23.23
C GLY A 71 1.66 21.52 -22.09
N VAL A 72 1.05 20.50 -21.49
CA VAL A 72 0.20 20.68 -20.31
C VAL A 72 1.07 20.62 -19.06
N THR A 73 1.36 21.78 -18.48
CA THR A 73 1.88 21.90 -17.11
C THR A 73 0.68 21.84 -16.17
N LEU A 74 0.57 20.77 -15.38
CA LEU A 74 -0.41 20.66 -14.28
C LEU A 74 0.11 21.34 -13.02
#